data_AF-A0A6L7WWA8-F1
#
_entry.id   AF-A0A6L7WWA8-F1
#
_cell.length_a   1.000
_cell.length_b   1.000
_cell.length_c   1.000
_cell.angle_alpha   90.00
_cell.angle_beta   90.00
_cell.angle_gamma   90.00
#
_symmetry.space_group_name_H-M   'P 1'
#
loop_
_entity.id
_entity.type
_entity.pdbx_description
1 polymer ?
#
loop_
_entity_poly.entity_id
_entity_poly.type
_entity_poly.pdbx_seq_one_letter_code
_entity_poly.pdbx_strand_id
1 'polypeptide(L)'
;MKFNPLRWFRRSARPPGPALLAVTPPRTGQRTLLGVENLLGSIAAPEPFALELAADECSIGLFVRCAGDQIVRGQVGVHYPQARVRDVPSQRDYMRLDEDEQAWSLVLRASGPEYAPLRVFRDQDLVDPGSDPLLAPLGALTGLKEGERLVSRLLLRSLGPQWSRHYQEKAQPEHLQREPKPNAPPPSGTGPDPLALTVLGLAAFGFFQGYRWLQAGEIWNL
;
A
#
# COMPACT_ATOMS: atom_id res chain seq x y z
N MET A 1 39.66 28.92 -42.32
CA MET A 1 38.67 27.99 -41.73
C MET A 1 37.65 28.80 -40.95
N LYS A 2 36.36 28.48 -41.12
CA LYS A 2 35.21 29.36 -40.90
C LYS A 2 34.89 29.55 -39.40
N PHE A 3 34.71 30.81 -38.99
CA PHE A 3 33.98 31.16 -37.78
C PHE A 3 32.54 30.67 -37.89
N ASN A 4 32.01 30.04 -36.85
CA ASN A 4 30.63 29.56 -36.80
C ASN A 4 29.77 30.54 -35.96
N PRO A 5 28.96 31.41 -36.58
CA PRO A 5 28.27 32.48 -35.90
C PRO A 5 26.79 32.15 -35.73
N LEU A 6 26.44 31.09 -34.98
CA LEU A 6 25.05 30.81 -34.61
C LEU A 6 24.97 30.16 -33.22
N ARG A 7 25.48 30.85 -32.20
CA ARG A 7 25.01 30.64 -30.82
C ARG A 7 23.70 31.42 -30.66
N TRP A 8 22.64 30.85 -31.22
CA TRP A 8 21.27 31.26 -30.94
C TRP A 8 21.08 31.37 -29.43
N PHE A 9 20.51 32.51 -29.01
CA PHE A 9 20.05 32.77 -27.66
C PHE A 9 19.12 31.64 -27.20
N ARG A 10 19.66 30.60 -26.55
CA ARG A 10 18.90 29.87 -25.54
C ARG A 10 18.74 30.85 -24.38
N ARG A 11 17.68 31.66 -24.43
CA ARG A 11 16.99 32.07 -23.19
C ARG A 11 16.78 30.77 -22.44
N SER A 12 17.52 30.58 -21.36
CA SER A 12 17.22 29.53 -20.40
C SER A 12 15.83 29.85 -19.88
N ALA A 13 14.80 29.26 -20.51
CA ALA A 13 13.46 29.33 -19.98
C ALA A 13 13.56 28.67 -18.62
N ARG A 14 13.26 29.43 -17.55
CA ARG A 14 13.09 28.88 -16.21
C ARG A 14 12.21 27.64 -16.37
N PRO A 15 12.64 26.45 -15.93
CA PRO A 15 11.80 25.27 -16.04
C PRO A 15 10.43 25.63 -15.44
N PRO A 16 9.33 25.34 -16.13
CA PRO A 16 8.00 25.61 -15.60
C PRO A 16 7.96 25.04 -14.18
N GLY A 17 7.50 25.87 -13.22
CA GLY A 17 7.34 25.42 -11.84
C GLY A 17 6.45 24.16 -11.82
N PRO A 18 6.55 23.33 -10.77
CA PRO A 18 5.78 22.09 -10.70
C PRO A 18 4.30 22.40 -10.86
N ALA A 19 3.63 21.67 -11.75
CA ALA A 19 2.19 21.75 -11.97
C ALA A 19 1.46 21.21 -10.75
N LEU A 20 0.35 21.84 -10.39
CA LEU A 20 -0.57 21.37 -9.35
C LEU A 20 -1.90 20.97 -10.01
N LEU A 21 -2.31 19.73 -9.80
CA LEU A 21 -3.48 19.13 -10.42
C LEU A 21 -4.47 18.72 -9.33
N ALA A 22 -5.71 19.19 -9.41
CA ALA A 22 -6.81 18.71 -8.58
C ALA A 22 -7.38 17.42 -9.18
N VAL A 23 -7.47 16.37 -8.36
CA VAL A 23 -7.98 15.06 -8.75
C VAL A 23 -9.28 14.80 -8.03
N THR A 24 -10.36 14.63 -8.79
CA THR A 24 -11.64 14.15 -8.26
C THR A 24 -11.72 12.64 -8.52
N PRO A 25 -11.69 11.79 -7.48
CA PRO A 25 -11.81 10.35 -7.65
C PRO A 25 -13.20 9.96 -8.17
N PRO A 26 -13.35 8.79 -8.78
CA PRO A 26 -14.65 8.28 -9.19
C PRO A 26 -15.57 8.06 -7.98
N ARG A 27 -16.87 8.35 -8.14
CA ARG A 27 -17.88 8.13 -7.08
C ARG A 27 -18.11 6.64 -6.79
N THR A 28 -17.91 5.81 -7.81
CA THR A 28 -18.14 4.36 -7.77
C THR A 28 -17.01 3.67 -8.51
N GLY A 29 -16.35 2.71 -7.88
CA GLY A 29 -15.27 1.93 -8.50
C GLY A 29 -14.74 0.89 -7.52
N GLN A 30 -14.24 -0.23 -8.04
CA GLN A 30 -13.52 -1.19 -7.22
C GLN A 30 -12.24 -0.53 -6.71
N ARG A 31 -12.15 -0.37 -5.38
CA ARG A 31 -10.99 0.16 -4.69
C ARG A 31 -10.02 -0.99 -4.44
N THR A 32 -9.28 -1.40 -5.47
CA THR A 32 -8.22 -2.40 -5.28
C THR A 32 -6.91 -1.70 -4.98
N LEU A 33 -6.24 -2.15 -3.92
CA LEU A 33 -4.94 -1.64 -3.53
C LEU A 33 -3.92 -1.86 -4.65
N LEU A 34 -4.00 -3.00 -5.35
CA LEU A 34 -3.19 -3.29 -6.54
C LEU A 34 -3.41 -2.26 -7.66
N GLY A 35 -4.65 -1.80 -7.87
CA GLY A 35 -4.97 -0.76 -8.85
C GLY A 35 -4.30 0.57 -8.51
N VAL A 36 -4.29 0.93 -7.22
CA VAL A 36 -3.60 2.12 -6.71
C VAL A 36 -2.08 1.97 -6.82
N GLU A 37 -1.52 0.82 -6.42
CA GLU A 37 -0.08 0.52 -6.52
C GLU A 37 0.41 0.64 -7.98
N ASN A 38 -0.34 0.08 -8.93
CA ASN A 38 -0.03 0.18 -10.35
C ASN A 38 -0.10 1.63 -10.86
N LEU A 39 -1.14 2.39 -10.46
CA LEU A 39 -1.23 3.81 -10.79
C LEU A 39 -0.02 4.58 -10.26
N LEU A 40 0.32 4.42 -8.99
CA LEU A 40 1.45 5.11 -8.37
C LEU A 40 2.77 4.72 -9.03
N GLY A 41 2.97 3.44 -9.34
CA GLY A 41 4.14 2.97 -10.07
C GLY A 41 4.29 3.59 -11.46
N SER A 42 3.17 3.71 -12.20
CA SER A 42 3.15 4.31 -13.54
C SER A 42 3.43 5.82 -13.52
N ILE A 43 2.97 6.54 -12.50
CA ILE A 43 3.22 7.97 -12.31
C ILE A 43 4.64 8.24 -11.81
N ALA A 44 5.17 7.39 -10.93
CA ALA A 44 6.49 7.56 -10.30
C ALA A 44 7.68 7.28 -11.23
N ALA A 45 7.46 6.53 -12.32
CA ALA A 45 8.52 6.03 -13.18
C ALA A 45 9.38 7.10 -13.88
N PRO A 46 8.81 8.20 -14.41
CA PRO A 46 9.58 9.22 -15.11
C PRO A 46 10.23 10.24 -14.16
N GLU A 47 9.48 10.73 -13.16
CA GLU A 47 9.91 11.81 -12.27
C GLU A 47 9.26 11.69 -10.87
N PRO A 48 9.88 12.26 -9.83
CA PRO A 48 9.25 12.40 -8.52
C PRO A 48 7.96 13.24 -8.61
N PHE A 49 6.98 12.90 -7.78
CA PHE A 49 5.73 13.63 -7.65
C PHE A 49 5.29 13.65 -6.19
N ALA A 50 4.33 14.52 -5.87
CA ALA A 50 3.71 14.58 -4.55
C ALA A 50 2.22 14.31 -4.66
N LEU A 51 1.69 13.56 -3.69
CA LEU A 51 0.26 13.49 -3.40
C LEU A 51 -0.03 14.45 -2.25
N GLU A 52 -1.07 15.25 -2.39
CA GLU A 52 -1.45 16.28 -1.42
C GLU A 52 -2.92 16.09 -1.03
N LEU A 53 -3.19 16.08 0.27
CA LEU A 53 -4.49 16.33 0.85
C LEU A 53 -4.47 17.75 1.36
N ALA A 54 -5.33 18.61 0.83
CA ALA A 54 -5.44 19.99 1.32
C ALA A 54 -6.89 20.32 1.69
N ALA A 55 -7.05 21.12 2.72
CA ALA A 55 -8.35 21.55 3.20
C ALA A 55 -8.31 22.99 3.72
N ASP A 56 -9.46 23.65 3.60
CA ASP A 56 -9.82 24.94 4.21
C ASP A 56 -11.19 24.80 4.89
N GLU A 57 -11.75 25.91 5.39
CA GLU A 57 -13.07 25.94 6.01
C GLU A 57 -14.21 25.49 5.08
N CYS A 58 -14.03 25.54 3.76
CA CYS A 58 -15.08 25.27 2.78
C CYS A 58 -14.97 23.89 2.12
N SER A 59 -13.76 23.33 2.04
CA SER A 59 -13.49 22.23 1.12
C SER A 59 -12.31 21.36 1.52
N ILE A 60 -12.36 20.12 1.08
CA ILE A 60 -11.25 19.17 1.14
C ILE A 60 -10.99 18.68 -0.28
N GLY A 61 -9.72 18.70 -0.69
CA GLY A 61 -9.29 18.31 -2.02
C GLY A 61 -8.11 17.34 -2.02
N LEU A 62 -8.06 16.52 -3.08
CA LEU A 62 -6.94 15.66 -3.42
C LEU A 62 -6.18 16.30 -4.58
N PHE A 63 -4.87 16.42 -4.43
CA PHE A 63 -4.02 17.08 -5.41
C PHE A 63 -2.79 16.24 -5.74
N VAL A 64 -2.28 16.44 -6.95
CA VAL A 64 -1.01 15.88 -7.41
C VAL A 64 -0.10 17.02 -7.85
N ARG A 65 1.10 17.06 -7.29
CA ARG A 65 2.15 18.00 -7.70
C ARG A 65 3.23 17.27 -8.48
N CYS A 66 3.51 17.70 -9.70
CA CYS A 66 4.42 17.00 -10.61
C CYS A 66 5.08 17.97 -11.60
N ALA A 67 6.23 17.58 -12.16
CA ALA A 67 6.84 18.33 -13.27
C ALA A 67 6.22 17.94 -14.62
N GLY A 68 5.92 16.65 -14.86
CA GLY A 68 5.19 16.17 -16.05
C GLY A 68 3.70 15.91 -15.83
N ASP A 69 2.84 16.91 -16.08
CA ASP A 69 1.39 16.81 -15.90
C ASP A 69 0.69 15.82 -16.87
N GLN A 70 1.18 15.73 -18.11
CA GLN A 70 0.62 14.86 -19.14
C GLN A 70 0.63 13.38 -18.73
N ILE A 71 1.68 12.95 -18.03
CA ILE A 71 1.82 11.56 -17.57
C ILE A 71 0.79 11.29 -16.49
N VAL A 72 0.68 12.18 -15.49
CA VAL A 72 -0.33 12.04 -14.43
C VAL A 72 -1.73 11.97 -15.03
N ARG A 73 -2.06 12.89 -15.94
CA ARG A 73 -3.37 12.93 -16.61
C ARG A 73 -3.65 11.64 -17.39
N GLY A 74 -2.67 11.17 -18.16
CA GLY A 74 -2.78 9.94 -18.94
C GLY A 74 -2.99 8.71 -18.05
N GLN A 75 -2.15 8.54 -17.03
CA GLN A 75 -2.24 7.38 -16.14
C GLN A 75 -3.52 7.39 -15.30
N VAL A 76 -3.93 8.53 -14.76
CA VAL A 76 -5.21 8.65 -14.04
C VAL A 76 -6.38 8.33 -14.97
N GLY A 77 -6.37 8.84 -16.21
CA GLY A 77 -7.42 8.57 -17.20
C GLY A 77 -7.51 7.10 -17.63
N VAL A 78 -6.38 6.40 -17.72
CA VAL A 78 -6.33 4.96 -18.04
C VAL A 78 -6.83 4.11 -16.87
N HIS A 79 -6.34 4.37 -15.67
CA HIS A 79 -6.69 3.57 -14.48
C HIS A 79 -8.10 3.88 -13.94
N TYR A 80 -8.53 5.15 -14.05
CA TYR A 80 -9.81 5.62 -13.53
C TYR A 80 -10.49 6.56 -14.55
N PRO A 81 -11.13 6.03 -15.61
CA PRO A 81 -11.73 6.86 -16.67
C PRO A 81 -12.79 7.87 -16.21
N GLN A 82 -13.41 7.63 -15.05
CA GLN A 82 -14.40 8.53 -14.44
C GLN A 82 -13.77 9.60 -13.54
N ALA A 83 -12.48 9.50 -13.23
CA ALA A 83 -11.77 10.51 -12.47
C ALA A 83 -11.63 11.80 -13.29
N ARG A 84 -11.67 12.94 -12.63
CA ARG A 84 -11.43 14.25 -13.27
C ARG A 84 -10.12 14.83 -12.78
N VAL A 85 -9.31 15.31 -13.71
CA VAL A 85 -8.04 15.98 -13.41
C VAL A 85 -8.09 17.39 -13.96
N ARG A 86 -7.93 18.40 -13.10
CA ARG A 86 -8.01 19.82 -13.45
C ARG A 86 -6.75 20.56 -13.02
N ASP A 87 -6.32 21.55 -13.78
CA ASP A 87 -5.24 22.43 -13.36
C ASP A 87 -5.68 23.30 -12.20
N VAL A 88 -4.78 23.47 -11.23
CA VAL A 88 -4.95 24.42 -10.14
C VAL A 88 -4.06 25.62 -10.44
N PRO A 89 -4.65 26.82 -10.60
CA PRO A 89 -3.85 28.03 -10.78
C PRO A 89 -3.02 28.29 -9.53
N SER A 90 -1.82 28.86 -9.69
CA SER A 90 -0.88 29.08 -8.58
C SER A 90 -1.42 29.97 -7.46
N GLN A 91 -2.44 30.79 -7.73
CA GLN A 91 -3.15 31.60 -6.74
C GLN A 91 -4.06 30.78 -5.83
N ARG A 92 -4.38 29.53 -6.20
CA ARG A 92 -5.18 28.58 -5.40
C ARG A 92 -4.33 27.44 -4.85
N ASP A 93 -3.01 27.60 -4.85
CA ASP A 93 -2.10 26.64 -4.24
C ASP A 93 -2.13 26.80 -2.73
N TYR A 94 -2.65 25.80 -2.00
CA TYR A 94 -2.71 25.81 -0.53
C TYR A 94 -1.34 25.94 0.14
N MET A 95 -0.24 25.68 -0.56
CA MET A 95 1.11 25.85 -0.04
C MET A 95 1.76 27.19 -0.38
N ARG A 96 1.08 28.04 -1.14
CA ARG A 96 1.47 29.45 -1.27
C ARG A 96 1.10 30.13 0.04
N LEU A 97 2.05 30.85 0.65
CA LEU A 97 1.80 31.72 1.79
C LEU A 97 1.61 33.15 1.27
N ASP A 98 0.57 33.81 1.75
CA ASP A 98 0.36 35.24 1.55
C ASP A 98 1.03 36.06 2.66
N GLU A 99 1.11 37.39 2.48
CA GLU A 99 1.93 38.27 3.32
C GLU A 99 1.51 38.29 4.80
N ASP A 100 0.24 38.08 5.08
CA ASP A 100 -0.35 38.14 6.42
C ASP A 100 -0.49 36.77 7.10
N GLU A 101 0.10 35.72 6.53
CA GLU A 101 -0.11 34.35 6.98
C GLU A 101 1.06 33.76 7.74
N GLN A 102 0.73 32.91 8.71
CA GLN A 102 1.70 32.13 9.46
C GLN A 102 1.51 30.65 9.16
N ALA A 103 2.62 29.92 9.06
CA ALA A 103 2.59 28.49 8.82
C ALA A 103 3.61 27.76 9.69
N TRP A 104 3.22 26.56 10.09
CA TRP A 104 4.09 25.58 10.73
C TRP A 104 4.10 24.31 9.89
N SER A 105 5.20 23.58 9.93
CA SER A 105 5.32 22.30 9.22
C SER A 105 5.89 21.25 10.15
N LEU A 106 5.42 20.02 9.97
CA LEU A 106 5.89 18.85 10.69
C LEU A 106 6.17 17.73 9.69
N VAL A 107 7.35 17.13 9.76
CA VAL A 107 7.70 15.96 8.95
C VAL A 107 7.52 14.71 9.80
N LEU A 108 6.54 13.89 9.43
CA LEU A 108 6.29 12.60 10.06
C LEU A 108 7.27 11.54 9.54
N ARG A 109 7.67 10.62 10.42
CA ARG A 109 8.49 9.45 10.09
C ARG A 109 7.80 8.21 10.64
N ALA A 110 7.99 7.07 9.98
CA ALA A 110 7.56 5.80 10.53
C ALA A 110 8.26 5.56 11.88
N SER A 111 7.51 5.11 12.88
CA SER A 111 8.04 4.81 14.22
C SER A 111 8.78 3.46 14.29
N GLY A 112 8.56 2.58 13.32
CA GLY A 112 9.20 1.28 13.23
C GLY A 112 10.54 1.30 12.46
N PRO A 113 11.19 0.12 12.35
CA PRO A 113 12.39 -0.03 11.53
C PRO A 113 12.18 0.39 10.08
N GLU A 114 13.23 0.88 9.41
CA GLU A 114 13.21 1.32 8.01
C GLU A 114 12.76 0.25 7.00
N TYR A 115 12.87 -1.04 7.35
CA TYR A 115 12.45 -2.17 6.55
C TYR A 115 11.03 -2.67 6.87
N ALA A 116 10.36 -2.09 7.87
CA ALA A 116 9.01 -2.47 8.21
C ALA A 116 8.06 -2.06 7.06
N PRO A 117 7.17 -2.97 6.61
CA PRO A 117 6.23 -2.64 5.55
C PRO A 117 5.28 -1.52 6.02
N LEU A 118 5.10 -0.49 5.18
CA LEU A 118 4.14 0.58 5.41
C LEU A 118 2.69 0.13 5.15
N ARG A 119 2.50 -1.03 4.50
CA ARG A 119 1.18 -1.59 4.23
C ARG A 119 0.59 -2.15 5.51
N VAL A 120 -0.38 -1.43 6.07
CA VAL A 120 -1.11 -1.81 7.28
C VAL A 120 -2.53 -2.34 7.00
N PHE A 121 -3.00 -2.30 5.74
CA PHE A 121 -4.34 -2.73 5.33
C PHE A 121 -4.31 -3.74 4.17
N ARG A 122 -5.35 -4.58 4.09
CA ARG A 122 -5.61 -5.55 3.02
C ARG A 122 -6.82 -5.12 2.19
N ASP A 123 -6.95 -5.63 0.96
CA ASP A 123 -8.05 -5.28 0.06
C ASP A 123 -9.43 -5.57 0.68
N GLN A 124 -9.56 -6.68 1.41
CA GLN A 124 -10.76 -7.04 2.16
C GLN A 124 -11.17 -5.98 3.20
N ASP A 125 -10.19 -5.29 3.80
CA ASP A 125 -10.45 -4.29 4.83
C ASP A 125 -11.04 -3.01 4.21
N LEU A 126 -10.93 -2.82 2.89
CA LEU A 126 -11.48 -1.65 2.18
C LEU A 126 -12.92 -1.86 1.68
N VAL A 127 -13.45 -3.08 1.78
CA VAL A 127 -14.80 -3.43 1.33
C VAL A 127 -15.85 -3.06 2.39
N ASP A 128 -15.48 -3.14 3.66
CA ASP A 128 -16.37 -2.87 4.78
C ASP A 128 -16.66 -1.36 4.92
N PRO A 129 -17.95 -0.95 4.98
CA PRO A 129 -18.31 0.43 5.23
C PRO A 129 -17.75 0.93 6.57
N GLY A 130 -16.99 2.03 6.54
CA GLY A 130 -16.36 2.61 7.74
C GLY A 130 -14.90 2.17 7.96
N SER A 131 -14.39 1.21 7.19
CA SER A 131 -13.01 0.72 7.28
C SER A 131 -12.03 1.49 6.38
N ASP A 132 -12.49 2.53 5.68
CA ASP A 132 -11.63 3.38 4.86
C ASP A 132 -10.69 4.20 5.77
N PRO A 133 -9.36 3.98 5.69
CA PRO A 133 -8.41 4.60 6.59
C PRO A 133 -8.29 6.12 6.41
N LEU A 134 -8.81 6.67 5.31
CA LEU A 134 -8.85 8.11 5.08
C LEU A 134 -10.01 8.79 5.79
N LEU A 135 -11.02 8.07 6.29
CA LEU A 135 -12.18 8.70 6.94
C LEU A 135 -11.80 9.52 8.18
N ALA A 136 -10.94 9.00 9.04
CA ALA A 136 -10.54 9.72 10.25
C ALA A 136 -9.70 10.97 9.93
N PRO A 137 -8.67 10.91 9.06
CA PRO A 137 -7.98 12.12 8.58
C PRO A 137 -8.92 13.12 7.91
N LEU A 138 -9.83 12.67 7.03
CA LEU A 138 -10.77 13.57 6.35
C LEU A 138 -11.74 14.24 7.33
N GLY A 139 -12.24 13.52 8.33
CA GLY A 139 -13.07 14.08 9.39
C GLY A 139 -12.32 15.07 10.28
N ALA A 140 -11.03 14.86 10.53
CA ALA A 140 -10.21 15.83 11.25
C ALA A 140 -10.05 17.15 10.48
N LEU A 141 -10.04 17.09 9.13
CA LEU A 141 -9.91 18.26 8.28
C LEU A 141 -11.20 19.11 8.18
N THR A 142 -12.37 18.61 8.60
CA THR A 142 -13.61 19.40 8.56
C THR A 142 -13.73 20.42 9.71
N GLY A 143 -12.81 20.41 10.67
CA GLY A 143 -12.84 21.29 11.85
C GLY A 143 -12.08 22.61 11.70
N LEU A 144 -11.61 22.94 10.49
CA LEU A 144 -10.83 24.16 10.22
C LEU A 144 -11.71 25.41 10.34
N LYS A 145 -11.18 26.44 10.98
CA LYS A 145 -11.83 27.76 11.09
C LYS A 145 -11.56 28.60 9.84
N GLU A 146 -12.32 29.69 9.70
CA GLU A 146 -12.12 30.67 8.64
C GLU A 146 -10.66 31.16 8.60
N GLY A 147 -10.02 31.04 7.43
CA GLY A 147 -8.64 31.43 7.21
C GLY A 147 -7.61 30.38 7.65
N GLU A 148 -8.03 29.27 8.27
CA GLU A 148 -7.15 28.14 8.54
C GLU A 148 -7.12 27.20 7.33
N ARG A 149 -5.92 26.77 6.95
CA ARG A 149 -5.75 25.69 5.98
C ARG A 149 -4.71 24.70 6.41
N LEU A 150 -4.90 23.46 5.98
CA LEU A 150 -4.00 22.36 6.28
C LEU A 150 -3.64 21.63 4.99
N VAL A 151 -2.35 21.32 4.84
CA VAL A 151 -1.83 20.50 3.74
C VAL A 151 -1.03 19.34 4.31
N SER A 152 -1.43 18.13 3.97
CA SER A 152 -0.63 16.92 4.17
C SER A 152 -0.07 16.46 2.83
N ARG A 153 1.24 16.24 2.78
CA ARG A 153 1.96 15.90 1.54
C ARG A 153 2.74 14.62 1.70
N LEU A 154 2.60 13.73 0.71
CA LEU A 154 3.43 12.56 0.52
C LEU A 154 4.28 12.71 -0.74
N LEU A 155 5.60 12.78 -0.57
CA LEU A 155 6.55 12.86 -1.67
C LEU A 155 6.96 11.44 -2.10
N LEU A 156 6.85 11.15 -3.40
CA LEU A 156 7.06 9.84 -3.97
C LEU A 156 8.08 9.92 -5.11
N ARG A 157 8.96 8.91 -5.19
CA ARG A 157 9.88 8.72 -6.31
C ARG A 157 10.10 7.23 -6.56
N SER A 158 10.27 6.84 -7.81
CA SER A 158 10.70 5.47 -8.13
C SER A 158 12.17 5.28 -7.76
N LEU A 159 12.49 4.12 -7.17
CA LEU A 159 13.86 3.75 -6.78
C LEU A 159 14.45 2.60 -7.62
N GLY A 160 13.71 2.10 -8.63
CA GLY A 160 14.16 1.03 -9.54
C GLY A 160 14.06 -0.39 -8.94
N PRO A 161 14.01 -1.45 -9.75
CA PRO A 161 13.52 -2.78 -9.31
C PRO A 161 14.32 -3.49 -8.21
N GLN A 162 15.58 -3.10 -7.97
CA GLN A 162 16.46 -3.75 -6.99
C GLN A 162 16.59 -2.98 -5.67
N TRP A 163 15.93 -1.83 -5.52
CA TRP A 163 16.13 -0.94 -4.37
C TRP A 163 15.82 -1.61 -3.03
N SER A 164 14.84 -2.52 -3.02
CA SER A 164 14.31 -3.13 -1.80
C SER A 164 15.05 -4.39 -1.36
N ARG A 165 16.00 -4.92 -2.15
CA ARG A 165 16.68 -6.20 -1.83
C ARG A 165 17.32 -6.20 -0.44
N HIS A 166 18.07 -5.15 -0.13
CA HIS A 166 18.72 -4.97 1.18
C HIS A 166 17.71 -4.93 2.33
N TYR A 167 16.54 -4.34 2.11
CA TYR A 167 15.48 -4.27 3.11
C TYR A 167 14.69 -5.57 3.25
N GLN A 168 14.55 -6.33 2.17
CA GLN A 168 13.91 -7.65 2.19
C GLN A 168 14.71 -8.66 3.02
N GLU A 169 16.04 -8.61 2.95
CA GLU A 169 16.92 -9.44 3.79
C GLU A 169 16.73 -9.13 5.28
N LYS A 170 16.63 -7.83 5.64
CA LYS A 170 16.39 -7.39 7.03
C LYS A 170 14.98 -7.71 7.54
N ALA A 171 13.98 -7.77 6.65
CA ALA A 171 12.59 -8.03 7.02
C ALA A 171 12.28 -9.52 7.24
N GLN A 172 13.21 -10.42 6.89
CA GLN A 172 13.01 -11.85 7.14
C GLN A 172 13.16 -12.15 8.64
N PRO A 173 12.17 -12.80 9.27
CA PRO A 173 12.30 -13.20 10.66
C PRO A 173 13.44 -14.21 10.82
N GLU A 174 14.31 -14.01 11.83
CA GLU A 174 15.47 -14.88 12.13
C GLU A 174 15.13 -16.38 12.19
N HIS A 175 13.87 -16.72 12.49
CA HIS A 175 13.37 -18.10 12.51
C HIS A 175 13.40 -18.82 11.15
N LEU A 176 13.38 -18.10 10.02
CA LEU A 176 13.52 -18.69 8.68
C LEU A 176 14.99 -18.77 8.22
N GLN A 177 15.89 -18.04 8.87
CA GLN A 177 17.34 -18.08 8.61
C GLN A 177 18.04 -19.20 9.38
N ARG A 178 17.33 -19.90 10.28
CA ARG A 178 17.78 -21.17 10.83
C ARG A 178 17.73 -22.20 9.70
N GLU A 179 18.83 -22.32 8.96
CA GLU A 179 19.08 -23.56 8.24
C GLU A 179 18.85 -24.73 9.22
N PRO A 180 18.07 -25.76 8.84
CA PRO A 180 18.01 -26.95 9.65
C PRO A 180 19.45 -27.46 9.78
N LYS A 181 20.02 -27.38 10.99
CA LYS A 181 21.33 -27.97 11.26
C LYS A 181 21.31 -29.39 10.70
N PRO A 182 22.17 -29.75 9.73
CA PRO A 182 22.17 -31.08 9.13
C PRO A 182 22.39 -32.21 10.14
N ASN A 183 22.84 -31.86 11.36
CA ASN A 183 23.19 -32.77 12.45
C ASN A 183 22.33 -32.56 13.71
N ALA A 184 21.07 -32.12 13.60
CA ALA A 184 20.16 -32.31 14.73
C ALA A 184 19.94 -33.83 14.90
N PRO A 185 20.37 -34.45 16.03
CA PRO A 185 20.03 -35.85 16.29
C PRO A 185 18.50 -35.98 16.29
N PRO A 186 17.95 -37.09 15.75
CA PRO A 186 16.51 -37.30 15.74
C PRO A 186 15.97 -37.11 17.16
N PRO A 187 14.84 -36.39 17.35
CA PRO A 187 14.25 -36.24 18.66
C PRO A 187 14.01 -37.62 19.24
N SER A 188 14.68 -37.93 20.35
CA SER A 188 14.44 -39.14 21.14
C SER A 188 12.96 -39.16 21.50
N GLY A 189 12.26 -40.14 20.92
CA GLY A 189 10.81 -40.22 20.85
C GLY A 189 10.12 -40.04 22.19
N THR A 190 9.20 -39.08 22.23
CA THR A 190 8.02 -39.10 23.11
C THR A 190 6.77 -38.96 22.25
N GLY A 191 6.80 -39.56 21.06
CA GLY A 191 5.59 -39.83 20.28
C GLY A 191 4.92 -41.11 20.82
N PRO A 192 3.58 -41.22 20.75
CA PRO A 192 2.89 -42.43 21.15
C PRO A 192 3.45 -43.62 20.35
N ASP A 193 3.83 -44.68 21.07
CA ASP A 193 4.42 -45.89 20.49
C ASP A 193 3.54 -46.38 19.33
N PRO A 194 4.07 -46.51 18.10
CA PRO A 194 3.31 -47.00 16.95
C PRO A 194 2.71 -48.39 17.20
N LEU A 195 3.30 -49.21 18.09
CA LEU A 195 2.70 -50.47 18.52
C LEU A 195 1.43 -50.25 19.33
N ALA A 196 1.39 -49.25 20.22
CA ALA A 196 0.20 -48.92 21.00
C ALA A 196 -0.95 -48.45 20.09
N LEU A 197 -0.66 -47.64 19.08
CA LEU A 197 -1.67 -47.21 18.09
C LEU A 197 -2.17 -48.37 17.23
N THR A 198 -1.30 -49.32 16.88
CA THR A 198 -1.68 -50.51 16.11
C THR A 198 -2.58 -51.44 16.93
N VAL A 199 -2.25 -51.67 18.20
CA VAL A 199 -3.07 -52.46 19.12
C VAL A 199 -4.43 -51.80 19.36
N LEU A 200 -4.46 -50.47 19.54
CA LEU A 200 -5.70 -49.71 19.72
C LEU A 200 -6.58 -49.79 18.45
N GLY A 201 -5.98 -49.68 17.27
CA GLY A 201 -6.68 -49.81 15.99
C GLY A 201 -7.29 -51.19 15.78
N LEU A 202 -6.54 -52.26 16.10
CA LEU A 202 -7.03 -53.64 16.02
C LEU A 202 -8.17 -53.91 17.01
N ALA A 203 -8.07 -53.39 18.24
CA ALA A 203 -9.13 -53.53 19.23
C ALA A 203 -10.42 -52.80 18.81
N ALA A 204 -10.30 -51.57 18.30
CA ALA A 204 -11.44 -50.81 17.79
C ALA A 204 -12.10 -51.51 16.58
N PHE A 205 -11.30 -52.07 15.67
CA PHE A 205 -11.81 -52.83 14.53
C PHE A 205 -12.53 -54.10 14.96
N GLY A 206 -11.98 -54.86 15.92
CA GLY A 206 -12.64 -56.03 16.50
C GLY A 206 -13.96 -55.70 17.17
N PHE A 207 -14.00 -54.60 17.95
CA PHE A 207 -15.22 -54.16 18.62
C PHE A 207 -16.30 -53.72 17.62
N PHE A 208 -15.90 -53.01 16.56
CA PHE A 208 -16.82 -52.60 15.50
C PHE A 208 -17.39 -53.79 14.73
N GLN A 209 -16.55 -54.79 14.39
CA GLN A 209 -17.02 -56.01 13.73
C GLN A 209 -17.95 -56.83 14.63
N GLY A 210 -17.61 -57.00 15.92
CA GLY A 210 -18.47 -57.66 16.90
C GLY A 210 -19.83 -56.97 17.03
N TYR A 211 -19.84 -55.63 17.12
CA TYR A 211 -21.07 -54.84 17.16
C TYR A 211 -21.92 -55.02 15.90
N ARG A 212 -21.29 -55.07 14.72
CA ARG A 212 -21.99 -55.33 13.45
C ARG A 212 -22.60 -56.72 13.39
N TRP A 213 -21.91 -57.76 13.85
CA TRP A 213 -22.48 -59.11 13.95
C TRP A 213 -23.65 -59.18 14.94
N LEU A 214 -23.57 -58.43 16.04
CA LEU A 214 -24.63 -58.32 17.03
C LEU A 214 -25.89 -57.64 16.44
N GLN A 215 -25.71 -56.60 15.62
CA GLN A 215 -26.81 -55.96 14.88
C GLN A 215 -27.35 -56.83 13.73
N ALA A 216 -26.51 -57.65 13.10
CA ALA A 216 -26.90 -58.53 12.00
C ALA A 216 -27.64 -59.80 12.48
N GLY A 217 -27.67 -60.07 13.79
CA GLY A 217 -28.34 -61.25 14.35
C GLY A 217 -27.66 -62.59 14.04
N GLU A 218 -26.40 -62.57 13.57
CA GLU A 218 -25.67 -63.75 13.06
C GLU A 218 -25.02 -64.62 14.15
N ILE A 219 -25.21 -64.32 15.43
CA ILE A 219 -24.60 -65.07 16.55
C ILE A 219 -25.37 -66.36 16.92
N TRP A 220 -26.44 -66.72 16.19
CA TRP A 220 -27.27 -67.90 16.47
C TRP A 220 -27.21 -69.00 15.42
N ASN A 221 -26.29 -68.95 14.45
CA ASN A 221 -26.05 -70.06 13.51
C ASN A 221 -24.57 -70.47 13.54
N LEU A 222 -24.17 -71.14 14.62
CA LEU A 222 -23.04 -72.06 14.64
C LEU A 222 -23.58 -73.49 14.60
#